data_AF-A0A7Y9FHU6-F1
#
_entry.id   AF-A0A7Y9FHU6-F1
#
_cell.length_a   1.000
_cell.length_b   1.000
_cell.length_c   1.000
_cell.angle_alpha   90.00
_cell.angle_beta   90.00
_cell.angle_gamma   90.00
#
_symmetry.space_group_name_H-M   'P 1'
#
loop_
_entity.id
_entity.type
_entity.pdbx_description
1 polymer ?
#
loop_
_entity_poly.entity_id
_entity_poly.type
_entity_poly.pdbx_seq_one_letter_code
_entity_poly.pdbx_strand_id
1 'polypeptide(L)'
;MRSAYLVSTERSLEDDVWCAAARMGAEVRDHVAQHRDGEGRLVTVFGALDPKEAADWQEGPFEYRGPGSAPDLSTTVAVSVECRWEDLFVSWVARLASLLPYPAWVVDGDGVVWPATDVDPAAVCL
;
A
#
# COMPACT_ATOMS: atom_id res chain seq x y z
N MET A 1 -11.18 -2.03 -10.61
CA MET A 1 -10.60 -3.00 -9.64
C MET A 1 -10.79 -2.40 -8.25
N ARG A 2 -10.50 -3.17 -7.21
CA ARG A 2 -10.43 -2.66 -5.84
C ARG A 2 -8.99 -2.19 -5.57
N SER A 3 -8.81 -1.06 -4.91
CA SER A 3 -7.52 -0.40 -4.72
C SER A 3 -7.40 0.24 -3.34
N ALA A 4 -6.25 0.05 -2.72
CA ALA A 4 -5.84 0.79 -1.53
C ALA A 4 -4.53 1.52 -1.81
N TYR A 5 -4.15 2.45 -0.93
CA TYR A 5 -2.89 3.18 -1.05
C TYR A 5 -1.92 2.74 0.03
N LEU A 6 -0.67 2.48 -0.36
CA LEU A 6 0.43 2.34 0.59
C LEU A 6 1.11 3.70 0.70
N VAL A 7 1.17 4.25 1.91
CA VAL A 7 1.66 5.61 2.17
C VAL A 7 2.82 5.62 3.16
N SER A 8 3.68 6.63 3.03
CA SER A 8 4.79 6.90 3.96
C SER A 8 5.14 8.39 3.94
N THR A 9 5.74 8.87 5.02
CA THR A 9 6.34 10.21 5.08
C THR A 9 7.66 10.31 4.31
N GLU A 10 8.21 9.16 3.89
CA GLU A 10 9.50 9.09 3.20
C GLU A 10 9.33 9.27 1.69
N ARG A 11 10.02 10.28 1.13
CA ARG A 11 9.93 10.62 -0.30
C ARG A 11 10.48 9.54 -1.22
N SER A 12 11.30 8.63 -0.70
CA SER A 12 11.84 7.47 -1.43
C SER A 12 10.88 6.28 -1.49
N LEU A 13 9.64 6.41 -0.97
CA LEU A 13 8.65 5.33 -0.93
C LEU A 13 8.58 4.52 -2.20
N GLU A 14 8.41 5.18 -3.34
CA GLU A 14 8.23 4.50 -4.60
C GLU A 14 9.46 3.64 -4.99
N ASP A 15 10.67 4.20 -4.91
CA ASP A 15 11.91 3.49 -5.23
C ASP A 15 12.16 2.29 -4.29
N ASP A 16 11.85 2.46 -3.01
CA ASP A 16 11.99 1.41 -2.01
C ASP A 16 10.94 0.31 -2.17
N VAL A 17 9.72 0.66 -2.57
CA VAL A 17 8.65 -0.29 -2.94
C VAL A 17 9.09 -1.15 -4.12
N TRP A 18 9.72 -0.57 -5.16
CA TRP A 18 10.26 -1.33 -6.28
C TRP A 18 11.35 -2.31 -5.86
N CYS A 19 12.28 -1.85 -5.02
CA CYS A 19 13.32 -2.70 -4.46
C CYS A 19 12.74 -3.86 -3.64
N ALA A 20 11.75 -3.58 -2.78
CA ALA A 20 11.09 -4.58 -1.94
C ALA A 20 10.26 -5.57 -2.76
N ALA A 21 9.45 -5.08 -3.71
CA ALA A 21 8.62 -5.90 -4.59
C ALA A 21 9.48 -6.85 -5.43
N ALA A 22 10.59 -6.38 -6.02
CA ALA A 22 11.51 -7.23 -6.77
C ALA A 22 12.12 -8.34 -5.89
N ARG A 23 12.49 -8.03 -4.64
CA ARG A 23 12.98 -9.04 -3.67
C ARG A 23 11.92 -10.08 -3.31
N MET A 24 10.65 -9.73 -3.40
CA MET A 24 9.52 -10.65 -3.20
C MET A 24 9.17 -11.46 -4.46
N GLY A 25 9.87 -11.23 -5.57
CA GLY A 25 9.64 -11.91 -6.84
C GLY A 25 8.56 -11.27 -7.70
N ALA A 26 8.24 -9.99 -7.49
CA ALA A 26 7.42 -9.22 -8.42
C ALA A 26 8.20 -8.85 -9.69
N GLU A 27 7.51 -8.79 -10.82
CA GLU A 27 8.03 -8.20 -12.06
C GLU A 27 7.83 -6.68 -11.99
N VAL A 28 8.93 -5.91 -12.05
CA VAL A 28 8.90 -4.44 -11.98
C VAL A 28 9.27 -3.83 -13.33
N ARG A 29 8.38 -3.02 -13.91
CA ARG A 29 8.57 -2.28 -15.18
C ARG A 29 7.76 -0.99 -15.18
N ASP A 30 8.35 0.10 -15.68
CA ASP A 30 7.66 1.38 -15.95
C ASP A 30 6.70 1.84 -14.83
N HIS A 31 7.17 1.90 -13.58
CA HIS A 31 6.39 2.28 -12.39
C HIS A 31 5.25 1.32 -12.02
N VAL A 32 5.33 0.07 -12.48
CA VAL A 32 4.39 -0.99 -12.16
C VAL A 32 5.13 -2.19 -11.61
N ALA A 33 4.68 -2.72 -10.46
CA ALA A 33 5.12 -4.01 -9.95
C ALA A 33 3.96 -5.01 -9.95
N GLN A 34 4.17 -6.19 -10.51
CA GLN A 34 3.17 -7.25 -10.58
C GLN A 34 3.67 -8.53 -9.91
N HIS A 35 2.86 -9.08 -9.02
CA HIS A 35 3.16 -10.35 -8.37
C HIS A 35 1.99 -11.32 -8.52
N ARG A 36 2.32 -12.57 -8.88
CA ARG A 36 1.38 -13.69 -8.84
C ARG A 36 1.78 -14.67 -7.75
N ASP A 37 0.81 -15.07 -6.94
CA ASP A 37 1.02 -16.13 -5.96
C ASP A 37 0.97 -17.53 -6.63
N GLY A 38 1.10 -18.58 -5.82
CA GLY A 38 1.06 -19.97 -6.31
C GLY A 38 -0.28 -20.39 -6.90
N GLU A 39 -1.36 -19.64 -6.65
CA GLU A 39 -2.71 -19.86 -7.19
C GLU A 39 -2.99 -19.00 -8.43
N GLY A 40 -2.02 -18.18 -8.84
CA GLY A 40 -2.14 -17.27 -9.98
C GLY A 40 -2.92 -15.98 -9.70
N ARG A 41 -3.28 -15.73 -8.43
CA ARG A 41 -3.92 -14.49 -7.98
C ARG A 41 -2.93 -13.33 -8.10
N LEU A 42 -3.43 -12.15 -8.48
CA LEU A 42 -2.60 -11.00 -8.87
C LEU A 42 -2.70 -9.86 -7.85
N VAL A 43 -1.55 -9.30 -7.52
CA VAL A 43 -1.40 -7.97 -6.92
C VAL A 43 -0.65 -7.10 -7.92
N THR A 44 -1.13 -5.87 -8.13
CA THR A 44 -0.42 -4.86 -8.94
C THR A 44 -0.20 -3.62 -8.09
N VAL A 45 1.01 -3.07 -8.11
CA VAL A 45 1.33 -1.78 -7.52
C VAL A 45 1.64 -0.78 -8.63
N PHE A 46 1.04 0.40 -8.56
CA PHE A 46 1.29 1.51 -9.47
C PHE A 46 1.93 2.67 -8.70
N GLY A 47 3.08 3.13 -9.18
CA GLY A 47 3.69 4.38 -8.74
C GLY A 47 3.31 5.53 -9.66
N ALA A 48 4.10 6.61 -9.61
CA ALA A 48 3.88 7.81 -10.40
C ALA A 48 2.43 8.35 -10.32
N LEU A 49 1.80 8.23 -9.15
CA LEU A 49 0.44 8.74 -8.92
C LEU A 49 0.39 10.24 -9.20
N ASP A 50 -0.63 10.70 -9.95
CA ASP A 50 -0.80 12.12 -10.20
C ASP A 50 -1.13 12.80 -8.86
N PRO A 51 -0.36 13.82 -8.43
CA PRO A 51 -0.68 14.58 -7.22
C PRO A 51 -2.09 15.17 -7.19
N LYS A 52 -2.77 15.29 -8.34
CA LYS A 52 -4.19 15.71 -8.40
C LYS A 52 -5.16 14.65 -7.91
N GLU A 53 -4.76 13.38 -7.92
CA GLU A 53 -5.51 12.25 -7.37
C GLU A 53 -5.19 12.03 -5.88
N ALA A 54 -4.35 12.89 -5.30
CA ALA A 54 -3.96 12.78 -3.90
C ALA A 54 -5.14 12.94 -2.93
N ALA A 55 -6.20 13.66 -3.34
CA ALA A 55 -7.41 13.83 -2.54
C ALA A 55 -8.03 12.49 -2.12
N ASP A 56 -7.91 11.44 -2.94
CA ASP A 56 -8.50 10.13 -2.69
C ASP A 56 -7.91 9.42 -1.45
N TRP A 57 -6.71 9.82 -1.01
CA TRP A 57 -6.03 9.24 0.16
C TRP A 57 -5.47 10.27 1.14
N GLN A 58 -5.44 11.56 0.79
CA GLN A 58 -5.00 12.66 1.66
C GLN A 58 -6.17 13.42 2.31
N GLU A 59 -7.36 13.39 1.73
CA GLU A 59 -8.50 14.18 2.19
C GLU A 59 -9.65 13.28 2.65
N GLY A 60 -9.99 13.34 3.95
CA GLY A 60 -11.13 12.62 4.49
C GLY A 60 -11.16 12.59 6.01
N PRO A 61 -12.30 12.21 6.64
CA PRO A 61 -12.29 11.78 8.01
C PRO A 61 -11.61 10.41 8.07
N PHE A 62 -10.32 10.39 8.41
CA PHE A 62 -9.58 9.15 8.57
C PHE A 62 -9.85 8.52 9.93
N GLU A 63 -10.26 7.26 9.91
CA GLU A 63 -10.22 6.42 11.11
C GLU A 63 -8.88 5.69 11.14
N TYR A 64 -8.09 5.91 12.19
CA TYR A 64 -6.86 5.14 12.38
C TYR A 64 -7.15 3.88 13.21
N ARG A 65 -6.78 2.71 12.66
CA ARG A 65 -6.91 1.41 13.31
C ARG A 65 -5.56 0.71 13.38
N GLY A 66 -4.96 0.71 14.56
CA GLY A 66 -3.74 -0.06 14.82
C GLY A 66 -2.92 0.49 15.98
N PRO A 67 -1.82 -0.18 16.32
CA PRO A 67 -0.89 0.30 17.33
C PRO A 67 -0.04 1.49 16.82
N GLY A 68 0.22 2.45 17.72
CA GLY A 68 1.12 3.57 17.46
C GLY A 68 0.39 4.85 17.06
N SER A 69 1.10 5.73 16.36
CA SER A 69 0.57 7.02 15.90
C SER A 69 0.15 6.92 14.44
N ALA A 70 -0.99 7.53 14.12
CA ALA A 70 -1.40 7.78 12.74
C ALA A 70 -0.38 8.70 12.03
N PRO A 71 -0.13 8.51 10.72
CA PRO A 71 0.69 9.43 9.95
C PRO A 71 -0.08 10.74 9.68
N ASP A 72 0.66 11.83 9.44
CA ASP A 72 0.09 13.04 8.86
C ASP A 72 0.01 12.88 7.34
N LEU A 73 -1.15 12.43 6.85
CA LEU A 73 -1.37 12.10 5.44
C LEU A 73 -1.11 13.27 4.49
N SER A 74 -1.27 14.52 4.96
CA SER A 74 -0.99 15.72 4.16
C SER A 74 0.48 15.88 3.75
N THR A 75 1.37 15.16 4.43
CA THR A 75 2.82 15.17 4.18
C THR A 75 3.34 13.84 3.60
N THR A 76 2.45 12.87 3.39
CA THR A 76 2.84 11.55 2.88
C THR A 76 2.87 11.51 1.35
N VAL A 77 3.66 10.56 0.83
CA VAL A 77 3.62 10.10 -0.56
C VAL A 77 2.98 8.72 -0.60
N ALA A 78 2.49 8.31 -1.78
CA ALA A 78 1.74 7.08 -1.94
C ALA A 78 2.11 6.31 -3.20
N VAL A 79 1.87 5.00 -3.17
CA VAL A 79 1.68 4.15 -4.35
C VAL A 79 0.29 3.51 -4.24
N SER A 80 -0.37 3.23 -5.36
CA SER A 80 -1.65 2.50 -5.34
C SER A 80 -1.41 1.01 -5.48
N VAL A 81 -2.22 0.22 -4.79
CA VAL A 81 -2.14 -1.24 -4.76
C VAL A 81 -3.49 -1.78 -5.16
N GLU A 82 -3.57 -2.36 -6.35
CA GLU A 82 -4.75 -3.05 -6.83
C GLU A 82 -4.66 -4.55 -6.52
N CYS A 83 -5.67 -5.05 -5.80
CA CYS A 83 -5.83 -6.46 -5.55
C CYS A 83 -7.32 -6.81 -5.43
N ARG A 84 -7.69 -8.00 -5.91
CA ARG A 84 -9.06 -8.50 -5.80
C ARG A 84 -9.31 -9.28 -4.50
N TRP A 85 -8.25 -9.75 -3.83
CA TRP A 85 -8.33 -10.66 -2.70
C TRP A 85 -7.69 -10.02 -1.47
N GLU A 86 -8.49 -9.75 -0.44
CA GLU A 86 -8.06 -9.04 0.77
C GLU A 86 -6.97 -9.81 1.54
N ASP A 87 -7.05 -11.14 1.61
CA ASP A 87 -6.05 -12.00 2.24
C ASP A 87 -4.68 -11.93 1.54
N LEU A 88 -4.70 -11.94 0.20
CA LEU A 88 -3.50 -11.77 -0.61
C LEU A 88 -2.94 -10.35 -0.45
N PHE A 89 -3.80 -9.34 -0.49
CA PHE A 89 -3.40 -7.95 -0.28
C PHE A 89 -2.69 -7.78 1.07
N VAL A 90 -3.33 -8.21 2.17
CA VAL A 90 -2.78 -8.06 3.51
C VAL A 90 -1.45 -8.78 3.66
N SER A 91 -1.39 -10.05 3.23
CA SER A 91 -0.16 -10.84 3.36
C SER A 91 0.99 -10.27 2.52
N TRP A 92 0.69 -9.76 1.32
CA TRP A 92 1.69 -9.17 0.44
C TRP A 92 2.16 -7.81 0.94
N VAL A 93 1.25 -6.91 1.32
CA VAL A 93 1.59 -5.57 1.83
C VAL A 93 2.34 -5.65 3.16
N ALA A 94 1.95 -6.54 4.08
CA ALA A 94 2.68 -6.72 5.34
C ALA A 94 4.12 -7.18 5.10
N ARG A 95 4.33 -8.11 4.17
CA ARG A 95 5.67 -8.57 3.80
C ARG A 95 6.47 -7.47 3.10
N LEU A 96 5.84 -6.70 2.21
CA LEU A 96 6.50 -5.58 1.55
C LEU A 96 6.91 -4.51 2.56
N ALA A 97 6.01 -4.11 3.45
CA ALA A 97 6.27 -3.12 4.49
C ALA A 97 7.39 -3.55 5.44
N SER A 98 7.51 -4.85 5.75
CA SER A 98 8.61 -5.38 6.57
C SER A 98 10.00 -5.26 5.92
N LEU A 99 10.05 -5.00 4.60
CA LEU A 99 11.30 -4.80 3.86
C LEU A 99 11.65 -3.31 3.68
N LEU A 100 10.73 -2.40 4.02
CA LEU A 100 10.99 -0.96 3.97
C LEU A 100 11.82 -0.54 5.20
N PRO A 101 12.73 0.45 5.05
CA PRO A 101 13.56 0.92 6.16
C PRO A 101 12.81 1.85 7.14
N TYR A 102 11.51 2.06 6.94
CA TYR A 102 10.67 2.99 7.69
C TYR A 102 9.23 2.47 7.81
N PRO A 103 8.43 3.04 8.73
CA PRO A 103 7.00 2.75 8.81
C PRO A 103 6.25 3.13 7.53
N ALA A 104 5.26 2.32 7.19
CA ALA A 104 4.30 2.60 6.12
C ALA A 104 2.89 2.25 6.61
N TRP A 105 1.89 2.84 5.96
CA TRP A 105 0.48 2.67 6.31
C TRP A 105 -0.33 2.35 5.06
N VAL A 106 -1.44 1.64 5.24
CA VAL A 106 -2.45 1.43 4.21
C VAL A 106 -3.59 2.42 4.45
N VAL A 107 -3.98 3.15 3.42
CA VAL A 107 -5.28 3.84 3.34
C VAL A 107 -6.18 2.98 2.48
N ASP A 108 -7.22 2.42 3.08
CA ASP A 108 -8.14 1.50 2.40
C ASP A 108 -9.26 2.27 1.66
N GLY A 109 -10.11 1.56 0.92
CA GLY A 109 -11.17 2.15 0.10
C GLY A 109 -12.27 2.87 0.88
N ASP A 110 -12.36 2.65 2.20
CA ASP A 110 -13.28 3.35 3.10
C ASP A 110 -12.60 4.55 3.82
N GLY A 111 -11.32 4.82 3.52
CA GLY A 111 -10.54 5.87 4.18
C GLY A 111 -10.04 5.48 5.57
N VAL A 112 -9.99 4.18 5.90
CA VAL A 112 -9.41 3.71 7.15
C VAL A 112 -7.90 3.56 6.98
N VAL A 113 -7.15 4.03 7.98
CA VAL A 113 -5.69 4.01 8.00
C VAL A 113 -5.19 2.91 8.92
N TRP A 114 -4.35 2.03 8.38
CA TRP A 114 -3.81 0.86 9.06
C TRP A 114 -2.29 0.88 9.03
N PRO A 115 -1.56 0.46 10.07
CA PRO A 115 -0.16 0.10 9.92
C PRO A 115 -0.02 -1.00 8.86
N ALA A 116 0.87 -0.82 7.88
CA ALA A 116 0.94 -1.74 6.74
C ALA A 116 1.35 -3.17 7.14
N THR A 117 1.99 -3.36 8.29
CA THR A 117 2.35 -4.66 8.86
C THR A 117 1.23 -5.31 9.69
N ASP A 118 0.12 -4.62 9.94
CA ASP A 118 -0.94 -5.03 10.88
C ASP A 118 -2.34 -4.68 10.34
N VAL A 119 -2.58 -4.97 9.06
CA VAL A 119 -3.89 -4.82 8.43
C VAL A 119 -4.76 -6.05 8.72
N ASP A 120 -5.99 -5.85 9.19
CA ASP A 120 -6.93 -6.96 9.43
C ASP A 120 -7.61 -7.38 8.12
N PRO A 121 -7.38 -8.61 7.61
CA PRO A 121 -7.97 -9.08 6.36
C PRO A 121 -9.50 -9.24 6.41
N ALA A 122 -10.11 -9.29 7.61
CA ALA A 122 -11.56 -9.37 7.76
C ALA A 122 -12.25 -8.00 7.78
N ALA A 123 -11.49 -6.92 7.96
CA ALA A 123 -12.01 -5.56 8.14
C ALA A 123 -11.54 -4.57 7.08
N VAL A 124 -10.45 -4.84 6.37
CA VAL A 124 -9.96 -3.98 5.29
C VAL A 124 -10.93 -3.96 4.11
N CYS A 125 -11.18 -2.77 3.57
CA CYS A 125 -11.96 -2.59 2.35
C CYS A 125 -11.03 -2.17 1.21
N LEU A 126 -10.96 -2.93 0.12
CA LEU A 126 -10.22 -2.54 -1.08
C LEU A 126 -11.14 -1.86 -2.09
#